data_AF-A0A6P0CJZ3-F1
#
_entry.id   AF-A0A6P0CJZ3-F1
#
_cell.length_a   1.000
_cell.length_b   1.000
_cell.length_c   1.000
_cell.angle_alpha   90.00
_cell.angle_beta   90.00
_cell.angle_gamma   90.00
#
_symmetry.space_group_name_H-M   'P 1'
#
loop_
_entity.id
_entity.type
_entity.pdbx_description
1 polymer ?
#
loop_
_entity_poly.entity_id
_entity_poly.type
_entity_poly.pdbx_seq_one_letter_code
_entity_poly.pdbx_strand_id
1 'polypeptide(L)'
;MKVNFYVIQRYLSWLTEGRGASNPETIDDWETYEVDMDAMIREARQNGDEDLLMLAIDSLVADPDGRIDEFVGHVYAFTDEDLGDLFSHAFEYIWPDAVLSAPGEGPDYQFVPMSDEEWAARKGG
;
A
#
# COMPACT_ATOMS: atom_id res chain seq x y z
N MET A 1 -13.92 7.17 5.89
CA MET A 1 -14.35 5.74 6.02
C MET A 1 -13.32 4.96 6.82
N LYS A 2 -13.71 3.91 7.57
CA LYS A 2 -12.74 3.11 8.35
C LYS A 2 -12.23 1.93 7.54
N VAL A 3 -10.91 1.78 7.45
CA VAL A 3 -10.23 0.71 6.71
C VAL A 3 -9.46 -0.16 7.70
N ASN A 4 -9.45 -1.48 7.49
CA ASN A 4 -8.67 -2.38 8.33
C ASN A 4 -7.17 -2.17 8.08
N PHE A 5 -6.49 -1.63 9.09
CA PHE A 5 -5.06 -1.39 9.08
C PHE A 5 -4.25 -2.66 8.74
N TYR A 6 -4.56 -3.81 9.34
CA TYR A 6 -3.78 -5.03 9.15
C TYR A 6 -3.92 -5.62 7.74
N VAL A 7 -5.07 -5.41 7.09
CA VAL A 7 -5.28 -5.84 5.70
C VAL A 7 -4.38 -5.04 4.76
N ILE A 8 -4.36 -3.71 4.92
CA ILE A 8 -3.51 -2.84 4.10
C ILE A 8 -2.04 -3.10 4.40
N GLN A 9 -1.65 -3.25 5.67
CA GLN A 9 -0.30 -3.59 6.07
C GLN A 9 0.19 -4.88 5.42
N ARG A 10 -0.64 -5.93 5.39
CA ARG A 10 -0.31 -7.20 4.72
C ARG A 10 -0.06 -7.02 3.22
N TYR A 11 -0.79 -6.13 2.55
CA TYR A 11 -0.56 -5.88 1.13
C TYR A 11 0.72 -5.08 0.91
N LEU A 12 0.92 -4.01 1.69
CA LEU A 12 2.12 -3.19 1.59
C LEU A 12 3.39 -3.94 1.99
N SER A 13 3.30 -4.99 2.82
CA SER A 13 4.46 -5.81 3.17
C SER A 13 5.10 -6.52 1.96
N TRP A 14 4.37 -6.71 0.85
CA TRP A 14 4.98 -7.17 -0.40
C TRP A 14 6.01 -6.16 -0.92
N LEU A 15 5.76 -4.87 -0.77
CA LEU A 15 6.66 -3.80 -1.22
C LEU A 15 7.73 -3.48 -0.18
N THR A 16 7.47 -3.70 1.11
CA THR A 16 8.37 -3.25 2.18
C THR A 16 9.19 -4.38 2.79
N GLU A 17 8.78 -5.64 2.60
CA GLU A 17 9.47 -6.84 3.08
C GLU A 17 9.68 -7.90 1.97
N GLY A 18 9.18 -7.64 0.76
CA GLY A 18 9.29 -8.55 -0.37
C GLY A 18 10.66 -8.59 -1.03
N ARG A 19 10.69 -9.06 -2.28
CA ARG A 19 11.95 -9.29 -3.00
C ARG A 19 12.72 -8.00 -3.21
N GLY A 20 12.05 -6.93 -3.64
CA GLY A 20 12.65 -5.62 -3.87
C GLY A 20 13.29 -5.06 -2.61
N ALA A 21 12.57 -5.13 -1.49
CA ALA A 21 13.08 -4.70 -0.19
C ALA A 21 14.23 -5.57 0.34
N SER A 22 14.24 -6.87 0.04
CA SER A 22 15.25 -7.82 0.52
C SER A 22 16.61 -7.74 -0.20
N ASN A 23 16.67 -7.03 -1.34
CA ASN A 23 17.90 -6.80 -2.09
C ASN A 23 18.12 -5.30 -2.35
N PRO A 24 18.39 -4.50 -1.30
CA PRO A 24 18.26 -3.05 -1.33
C PRO A 24 19.46 -2.31 -1.97
N GLU A 25 20.10 -2.86 -3.02
CA GLU A 25 21.24 -2.16 -3.65
C GLU A 25 20.80 -0.79 -4.23
N THR A 26 19.57 -0.67 -4.75
CA THR A 26 18.90 0.59 -5.12
C THR A 26 17.37 0.39 -5.14
N ILE A 27 16.59 1.36 -4.67
CA ILE A 27 15.11 1.31 -4.80
C ILE A 27 14.65 1.33 -6.26
N ASP A 28 15.52 1.86 -7.14
CA ASP A 28 15.29 2.01 -8.58
C ASP A 28 15.33 0.70 -9.39
N ASP A 29 15.53 -0.46 -8.74
CA ASP A 29 15.40 -1.78 -9.39
C ASP A 29 13.93 -2.18 -9.52
N TRP A 30 13.21 -1.43 -10.36
CA TRP A 30 11.77 -1.54 -10.54
C TRP A 30 11.34 -2.93 -11.02
N GLU A 31 12.16 -3.64 -11.81
CA GLU A 31 11.83 -5.00 -12.28
C GLU A 31 11.59 -5.97 -11.11
N THR A 32 12.35 -5.85 -10.02
CA THR A 32 12.17 -6.69 -8.84
C THR A 32 10.91 -6.31 -8.08
N TYR A 33 10.62 -5.01 -7.96
CA TYR A 33 9.41 -4.50 -7.32
C TYR A 33 8.13 -4.81 -8.11
N GLU A 34 8.18 -4.84 -9.45
CA GLU A 34 7.03 -5.21 -10.29
C GLU A 34 6.50 -6.62 -9.95
N VAL A 35 7.39 -7.56 -9.65
CA VAL A 35 7.00 -8.91 -9.23
C VAL A 35 6.26 -8.90 -7.89
N ASP A 36 6.67 -8.04 -6.97
CA ASP A 36 6.00 -7.85 -5.68
C ASP A 36 4.66 -7.10 -5.84
N MET A 37 4.59 -6.09 -6.72
CA MET A 37 3.37 -5.37 -7.09
C MET A 37 2.34 -6.31 -7.70
N ASP A 38 2.75 -7.18 -8.62
CA ASP A 38 1.90 -8.22 -9.22
C ASP A 38 1.36 -9.19 -8.17
N ALA A 39 2.20 -9.60 -7.21
CA ALA A 39 1.79 -10.48 -6.12
C ALA A 39 0.76 -9.79 -5.21
N MET A 40 1.02 -8.54 -4.84
CA MET A 40 0.17 -7.69 -4.01
C MET A 40 -1.22 -7.51 -4.65
N ILE A 41 -1.30 -7.04 -5.90
CA ILE A 41 -2.60 -6.80 -6.56
C ILE A 41 -3.36 -8.10 -6.81
N ARG A 42 -2.67 -9.19 -7.14
CA ARG A 42 -3.30 -10.51 -7.30
C ARG A 42 -3.96 -10.96 -6.01
N GLU A 43 -3.30 -10.80 -4.86
CA GLU A 43 -3.87 -11.16 -3.56
C GLU A 43 -5.06 -10.25 -3.20
N ALA A 44 -4.97 -8.94 -3.41
CA ALA A 44 -6.07 -8.01 -3.19
C ALA A 44 -7.30 -8.36 -4.03
N ARG A 45 -7.11 -8.66 -5.33
CA ARG A 45 -8.17 -9.12 -6.24
C ARG A 45 -8.86 -10.39 -5.76
N GLN A 46 -8.09 -11.38 -5.32
CA GLN A 46 -8.64 -12.65 -4.81
C GLN A 46 -9.51 -12.45 -3.56
N ASN A 47 -9.22 -11.42 -2.76
CA ASN A 47 -9.96 -11.09 -1.55
C ASN A 47 -11.08 -10.06 -1.76
N GLY A 48 -11.23 -9.54 -2.98
CA GLY A 48 -12.19 -8.47 -3.31
C GLY A 48 -11.82 -7.11 -2.71
N ASP A 49 -10.53 -6.88 -2.43
CA ASP A 49 -10.01 -5.69 -1.76
C ASP A 49 -9.24 -4.75 -2.73
N GLU A 50 -9.38 -4.92 -4.06
CA GLU A 50 -8.66 -4.11 -5.06
C GLU A 50 -8.93 -2.60 -4.93
N ASP A 51 -10.20 -2.19 -4.97
CA ASP A 51 -10.57 -0.77 -4.85
C ASP A 51 -10.10 -0.19 -3.51
N LEU A 52 -10.15 -1.00 -2.45
CA LEU A 52 -9.70 -0.61 -1.12
C LEU A 52 -8.18 -0.37 -1.11
N LEU A 53 -7.41 -1.25 -1.74
CA LEU A 53 -5.96 -1.12 -1.85
C LEU A 53 -5.59 0.13 -2.66
N MET A 54 -6.25 0.36 -3.81
CA MET A 54 -6.05 1.56 -4.63
C MET A 54 -6.25 2.82 -3.80
N LEU A 55 -7.38 2.90 -3.10
CA LEU A 55 -7.75 4.03 -2.25
C LEU A 55 -6.82 4.22 -1.05
N ALA A 56 -6.28 3.13 -0.49
CA ALA A 56 -5.32 3.19 0.60
C ALA A 56 -3.97 3.74 0.12
N ILE A 57 -3.44 3.24 -1.00
CA ILE A 57 -2.20 3.73 -1.59
C ILE A 57 -2.34 5.21 -1.98
N ASP A 58 -3.44 5.59 -2.62
CA ASP A 58 -3.74 7.00 -2.94
C ASP A 58 -3.71 7.90 -1.68
N SER A 59 -4.36 7.46 -0.60
CA SER A 59 -4.36 8.20 0.67
C SER A 59 -2.98 8.32 1.30
N LEU A 60 -2.12 7.30 1.18
CA LEU A 60 -0.75 7.30 1.68
C LEU A 60 0.16 8.23 0.88
N VAL A 61 0.00 8.26 -0.44
CA VAL A 61 0.77 9.16 -1.32
C VAL A 61 0.32 10.61 -1.15
N ALA A 62 -0.98 10.85 -1.00
CA ALA A 62 -1.52 12.20 -0.84
C ALA A 62 -1.30 12.81 0.55
N ASP A 63 -1.12 11.99 1.59
CA ASP A 63 -0.85 12.44 2.97
C ASP A 63 0.18 11.51 3.65
N PRO A 64 1.46 11.57 3.23
CA PRO A 64 2.49 10.62 3.66
C PRO A 64 2.93 10.82 5.12
N ASP A 65 2.81 12.04 5.64
CA ASP A 65 3.33 12.46 6.95
C ASP A 65 2.87 11.53 8.08
N GLY A 66 3.80 10.72 8.57
CA GLY A 66 3.60 9.82 9.71
C GLY A 66 2.67 8.63 9.46
N ARG A 67 2.05 8.51 8.27
CA ARG A 67 1.19 7.37 7.93
C ARG A 67 1.97 6.21 7.36
N ILE A 68 2.95 6.50 6.50
CA ILE A 68 3.79 5.50 5.86
C ILE A 68 4.47 4.64 6.93
N ASP A 69 5.13 5.27 7.91
CA ASP A 69 5.79 4.65 9.06
C ASP A 69 4.92 3.63 9.82
N GLU A 70 3.59 3.84 9.88
CA GLU A 70 2.70 2.90 10.54
C GLU A 70 2.68 1.54 9.81
N PHE A 71 2.81 1.54 8.48
CA PHE A 71 2.68 0.33 7.65
C PHE A 71 3.99 -0.42 7.42
N VAL A 72 5.12 0.29 7.38
CA VAL A 72 6.41 -0.26 6.90
C VAL A 72 7.18 -1.02 8.00
N GLY A 73 6.83 -0.79 9.27
CA GLY A 73 7.54 -1.39 10.41
C GLY A 73 8.96 -0.85 10.61
N HIS A 74 9.72 -1.43 11.56
CA HIS A 74 11.02 -0.88 12.01
C HIS A 74 12.25 -1.32 11.19
N VAL A 75 12.10 -2.07 10.10
CA VAL A 75 13.22 -2.77 9.42
C VAL A 75 13.41 -2.34 7.96
N TYR A 76 12.75 -1.29 7.51
CA TYR A 76 12.93 -0.79 6.15
C TYR A 76 14.18 0.08 6.03
N ALA A 77 14.98 -0.16 4.99
CA ALA A 77 16.28 0.48 4.80
C ALA A 77 16.21 1.85 4.10
N PHE A 78 15.03 2.25 3.64
CA PHE A 78 14.85 3.47 2.85
C PHE A 78 14.00 4.51 3.60
N THR A 79 14.00 5.73 3.10
CA THR A 79 13.33 6.88 3.71
C THR A 79 11.84 6.93 3.37
N ASP A 80 11.08 7.77 4.08
CA ASP A 80 9.66 8.03 3.75
C ASP A 80 9.49 8.59 2.33
N GLU A 81 10.48 9.35 1.84
CA GLU A 81 10.51 9.86 0.45
C GLU A 81 10.63 8.70 -0.54
N ASP A 82 11.56 7.78 -0.31
CA ASP A 82 11.74 6.57 -1.11
C ASP A 82 10.47 5.70 -1.13
N LEU A 83 9.79 5.59 0.02
CA LEU A 83 8.52 4.88 0.15
C LEU A 83 7.38 5.58 -0.61
N GLY A 84 7.34 6.91 -0.55
CA GLY A 84 6.41 7.71 -1.34
C GLY A 84 6.58 7.48 -2.83
N ASP A 85 7.82 7.45 -3.32
CA ASP A 85 8.14 7.16 -4.72
C ASP A 85 7.75 5.73 -5.11
N LEU A 86 8.05 4.73 -4.27
CA LEU A 86 7.66 3.35 -4.49
C LEU A 86 6.14 3.17 -4.56
N PHE A 87 5.39 3.79 -3.64
CA PHE A 87 3.93 3.70 -3.62
C PHE A 87 3.29 4.45 -4.80
N SER A 88 3.85 5.60 -5.18
CA SER A 88 3.42 6.33 -6.39
C SER A 88 3.65 5.50 -7.64
N HIS A 89 4.82 4.89 -7.77
CA HIS A 89 5.15 4.01 -8.88
C HIS A 89 4.24 2.78 -8.93
N ALA A 90 4.00 2.12 -7.79
CA ALA A 90 3.08 1.00 -7.70
C ALA A 90 1.65 1.39 -8.12
N PHE A 91 1.19 2.57 -7.74
CA PHE A 91 -0.13 3.07 -8.14
C PHE A 91 -0.24 3.23 -9.66
N GLU A 92 0.72 3.92 -10.27
CA GLU A 92 0.76 4.15 -11.72
C GLU A 92 0.89 2.84 -12.52
N TYR A 93 1.69 1.91 -12.02
CA TYR A 93 1.87 0.58 -12.64
C TYR A 93 0.58 -0.25 -12.61
N ILE A 94 -0.07 -0.32 -11.45
CA ILE A 94 -1.24 -1.20 -11.25
C ILE A 94 -2.52 -0.60 -11.84
N TRP A 95 -2.69 0.73 -11.73
CA TRP A 95 -3.88 1.45 -12.20
C TRP A 95 -3.50 2.62 -13.14
N PRO A 96 -3.02 2.33 -14.36
CA PRO A 96 -2.49 3.36 -15.27
C PRO A 96 -3.54 4.38 -15.75
N ASP A 97 -4.83 4.04 -15.66
CA ASP A 97 -5.94 4.93 -16.01
C ASP A 97 -6.49 5.72 -14.81
N ALA A 98 -6.05 5.41 -13.59
CA ALA A 98 -6.42 6.14 -12.38
C ALA A 98 -5.50 7.35 -12.17
N VAL A 99 -5.99 8.32 -11.40
CA VAL A 99 -5.24 9.55 -11.11
C VAL A 99 -5.06 9.62 -9.60
N LEU A 100 -3.81 9.76 -9.16
CA LEU A 100 -3.47 10.05 -7.77
C LEU A 100 -4.08 11.38 -7.34
N SER A 101 -4.60 11.41 -6.12
CA SER A 101 -5.07 12.62 -5.46
C SER A 101 -3.90 13.59 -5.23
N ALA A 102 -4.18 14.89 -5.31
CA ALA A 102 -3.18 15.89 -5.00
C ALA A 102 -2.78 15.82 -3.51
N PRO A 103 -1.57 16.27 -3.13
CA PRO A 103 -1.17 16.33 -1.73
C PRO A 103 -2.20 17.08 -0.87
N GLY A 104 -2.68 16.44 0.20
CA GLY A 104 -3.73 16.95 1.09
C GLY A 104 -5.16 16.83 0.57
N GLU A 105 -5.37 16.35 -0.66
CA GLU A 105 -6.69 16.09 -1.26
C GLU A 105 -7.05 14.59 -1.29
N GLY A 106 -6.23 13.76 -0.65
CA GLY A 106 -6.46 12.33 -0.54
C GLY A 106 -7.80 11.99 0.11
N PRO A 107 -8.34 10.80 -0.18
CA PRO A 107 -9.61 10.38 0.40
C PRO A 107 -9.52 10.25 1.93
N ASP A 108 -10.57 10.73 2.62
CA ASP A 108 -10.67 10.75 4.08
C ASP A 108 -10.90 9.35 4.65
N TYR A 109 -9.80 8.61 4.82
CA TYR A 109 -9.76 7.31 5.47
C TYR A 109 -9.11 7.38 6.84
N GLN A 110 -9.67 6.56 7.73
CA GLN A 110 -9.06 6.24 9.01
C GLN A 110 -8.66 4.78 8.99
N PHE A 111 -7.36 4.51 8.93
CA PHE A 111 -6.84 3.17 9.18
C PHE A 111 -7.01 2.87 10.66
N VAL A 112 -7.68 1.77 10.97
CA VAL A 112 -7.89 1.36 12.34
C VAL A 112 -7.56 -0.13 12.49
N PRO A 113 -6.95 -0.54 13.61
CA PRO A 113 -6.76 -1.94 13.92
C PRO A 113 -8.12 -2.65 13.97
N MET A 114 -8.31 -3.65 13.12
CA MET A 114 -9.47 -4.56 13.15
C MET A 114 -8.98 -5.97 12.88
N SER A 115 -9.49 -6.95 13.60
CA SER A 115 -9.26 -8.36 13.25
C SER A 115 -9.82 -8.70 11.87
N ASP A 116 -9.30 -9.75 11.25
CA ASP A 116 -9.82 -10.25 9.97
C ASP A 116 -11.30 -10.63 10.07
N GLU A 117 -11.73 -11.14 11.23
CA GLU A 117 -13.14 -11.49 11.51
C GLU A 117 -14.03 -10.25 11.55
N GLU A 118 -13.61 -9.17 12.24
CA GLU A 118 -14.33 -7.90 12.28
C GLU A 118 -14.42 -7.25 10.90
N TRP A 119 -13.36 -7.36 10.10
CA TRP A 119 -13.33 -6.84 8.74
C TRP A 119 -14.23 -7.65 7.81
N ALA A 120 -14.18 -8.98 7.88
CA ALA A 120 -15.04 -9.86 7.10
C ALA A 120 -16.53 -9.64 7.41
N ALA A 121 -16.89 -9.47 8.69
CA ALA A 121 -18.26 -9.14 9.10
C ALA A 121 -18.75 -7.81 8.50
N ARG A 122 -17.83 -6.87 8.24
CA ARG A 122 -18.13 -5.56 7.63
C ARG A 122 -18.31 -5.63 6.11
N LYS A 123 -17.60 -6.54 5.45
CA LYS A 123 -17.72 -6.80 4.00
C LYS A 123 -18.98 -7.61 3.64
N GLY A 124 -19.58 -8.32 4.61
CA GLY A 124 -20.67 -9.28 4.40
C GLY A 124 -22.01 -8.95 5.07
N GLY A 125 -22.38 -7.67 5.17
CA GLY A 125 -23.70 -7.22 5.67
C GLY A 125 -24.64 -6.76 4.57
#